data_AF-A0A914RML4-F1
#
_entry.id   AF-A0A914RML4-F1
#
_cell.length_a   1.000
_cell.length_b   1.000
_cell.length_c   1.000
_cell.angle_alpha   90.00
_cell.angle_beta   90.00
_cell.angle_gamma   90.00
#
_symmetry.space_group_name_H-M   'P 1'
#
loop_
_entity.id
_entity.type
_entity.pdbx_description
1 polymer ?
#
loop_
_entity_poly.entity_id
_entity_poly.type
_entity_poly.pdbx_seq_one_letter_code
_entity_poly.pdbx_strand_id
1 'polypeptide(L)'
;LVSDYERLSTDLLEWIRRTIETLNDRHFVNSLTGVQKQLAEFNEKGELEVLLFTIQSRMRANNQRPYLPREGKLISDINRAWENLEKAEHERELALKEELIRQEKLEQLAARFDRKAGMRETWLSENQRLVSQDNFGTDLASVEHALLESDINIVGDRVKNVNGQAEKFTSPNGPDGSGYKPVEPSLVEERMKILVDRYAELQALSDERKRRLENNRRLCQFWWDVAELEQNLKESEQVRLFNSHYF
;
A
#
# COMPACT_ATOMS: atom_id res chain seq x y z
N LEU A 1 62.02 -15.08 2.61
CA LEU A 1 61.36 -15.65 1.41
C LEU A 1 60.27 -16.65 1.79
N VAL A 2 60.62 -17.78 2.42
CA VAL A 2 59.64 -18.81 2.83
C VAL A 2 58.74 -18.38 3.99
N SER A 3 59.32 -17.87 5.08
CA SER A 3 58.54 -17.38 6.22
C SER A 3 57.66 -16.17 5.86
N ASP A 4 58.11 -15.36 4.90
CA ASP A 4 57.35 -14.20 4.42
C ASP A 4 56.11 -14.64 3.65
N TYR A 5 56.24 -15.67 2.80
CA TYR A 5 55.10 -16.27 2.11
C TYR A 5 54.11 -16.91 3.10
N GLU A 6 54.61 -17.68 4.07
CA GLU A 6 53.75 -18.33 5.07
C GLU A 6 53.00 -17.32 5.94
N ARG A 7 53.61 -16.18 6.28
CA ARG A 7 52.93 -15.09 6.99
C ARG A 7 51.87 -14.44 6.12
N LEU A 8 52.24 -13.98 4.92
CA LEU A 8 51.32 -13.31 4.00
C LEU A 8 50.10 -14.16 3.62
N SER A 9 50.31 -15.46 3.38
CA SER A 9 49.21 -16.39 3.09
C SER A 9 48.29 -16.62 4.29
N THR A 10 48.83 -16.64 5.51
CA THR A 10 48.01 -16.74 6.74
C THR A 10 47.17 -15.48 6.94
N ASP A 11 47.79 -14.31 6.84
CA ASP A 11 47.12 -13.02 7.02
C ASP A 11 45.99 -12.86 6.00
N LEU A 12 46.23 -13.24 4.74
CA LEU A 12 45.23 -13.22 3.68
C LEU A 12 44.06 -14.17 3.99
N LEU A 13 44.33 -15.43 4.35
CA LEU A 13 43.29 -16.42 4.65
C LEU A 13 42.49 -16.07 5.91
N GLU A 14 43.09 -15.42 6.90
CA GLU A 14 42.36 -14.88 8.05
C GLU A 14 41.47 -13.71 7.66
N TRP A 15 41.99 -12.78 6.86
CA TRP A 15 41.21 -11.66 6.37
C TRP A 15 40.01 -12.14 5.53
N ILE A 16 40.21 -13.08 4.59
CA ILE A 16 39.13 -13.67 3.78
C ILE A 16 38.04 -14.25 4.68
N ARG A 17 38.42 -15.04 5.70
CA ARG A 17 37.45 -15.66 6.62
C ARG A 17 36.63 -14.61 7.38
N ARG A 18 37.28 -13.58 7.95
CA ARG A 18 36.61 -12.49 8.66
C ARG A 18 35.68 -11.69 7.74
N THR A 19 36.10 -11.45 6.49
CA THR A 19 35.28 -10.75 5.50
C THR A 19 34.06 -11.58 5.13
N ILE A 20 34.21 -12.88 4.88
CA ILE A 20 33.08 -13.78 4.59
C ILE A 20 32.08 -13.80 5.77
N GLU A 21 32.54 -13.86 7.01
CA GLU A 21 31.66 -13.77 8.19
C GLU A 21 30.84 -12.48 8.19
N THR A 22 31.47 -11.35 7.84
CA THR A 22 30.78 -10.05 7.74
C THR A 22 29.81 -10.01 6.56
N LEU A 23 30.19 -10.53 5.39
CA LEU A 23 29.35 -10.62 4.21
C LEU A 23 28.16 -11.56 4.41
N ASN A 24 28.29 -12.56 5.27
CA ASN A 24 27.23 -13.52 5.61
C ASN A 24 26.23 -13.00 6.63
N ASP A 25 26.45 -11.82 7.22
CA ASP A 25 25.41 -11.17 8.01
C ASP A 25 24.16 -10.97 7.14
N ARG A 26 22.99 -11.25 7.71
CA ARG A 26 21.67 -11.09 7.07
C ARG A 26 20.77 -10.17 7.88
N HIS A 27 21.36 -9.42 8.81
CA HIS A 27 20.66 -8.34 9.49
C HIS A 27 20.60 -7.10 8.60
N PHE A 28 19.39 -6.73 8.19
CA PHE A 28 19.13 -5.54 7.38
C PHE A 28 18.47 -4.47 8.21
N VAL A 29 18.77 -3.21 7.88
CA VAL A 29 18.15 -2.08 8.58
C VAL A 29 16.66 -2.05 8.26
N ASN A 30 15.83 -1.90 9.30
CA ASN A 30 14.38 -1.83 9.18
C ASN A 30 13.90 -0.42 8.72
N SER A 31 14.51 0.08 7.64
CA SER A 31 14.27 1.40 7.05
C SER A 31 14.70 1.37 5.58
N LEU A 32 13.84 1.81 4.66
CA LEU A 32 14.16 1.82 3.23
C LEU A 32 15.43 2.62 2.95
N THR A 33 15.55 3.80 3.57
CA THR A 33 16.75 4.64 3.46
C THR A 33 17.98 3.97 4.07
N GLY A 34 17.78 3.16 5.11
CA GLY A 34 18.82 2.35 5.72
C GLY A 34 19.37 1.29 4.76
N VAL A 35 18.50 0.52 4.12
CA VAL A 35 18.90 -0.52 3.15
C VAL A 35 19.54 0.10 1.91
N GLN A 36 19.00 1.22 1.41
CA GLN A 36 19.62 1.98 0.31
C GLN A 36 21.05 2.42 0.66
N LYS A 37 21.26 2.91 1.88
CA LYS A 37 22.58 3.28 2.37
C LYS A 37 23.50 2.06 2.49
N GLN A 38 23.02 0.93 3.02
CA GLN A 38 23.79 -0.31 3.08
C GLN A 38 24.24 -0.79 1.69
N LEU A 39 23.35 -0.69 0.69
CA LEU A 39 23.68 -1.05 -0.70
C LEU A 39 24.67 -0.06 -1.33
N ALA A 40 24.52 1.24 -1.08
CA ALA A 40 25.46 2.26 -1.56
C ALA A 40 26.86 2.06 -0.96
N GLU A 41 26.96 1.88 0.36
CA GLU A 41 28.22 1.60 1.05
C GLU A 41 28.85 0.28 0.58
N PHE A 42 28.04 -0.72 0.26
CA PHE A 42 28.53 -1.98 -0.30
C PHE A 42 29.13 -1.80 -1.71
N ASN A 43 28.45 -1.05 -2.58
CA ASN A 43 28.93 -0.76 -3.94
C ASN A 43 30.16 0.16 -3.95
N GLU A 44 30.25 1.11 -3.01
CA GLU A 44 31.44 1.96 -2.85
C GLU A 44 32.65 1.18 -2.35
N LYS A 45 32.43 0.08 -1.62
CA LYS A 45 33.47 -0.84 -1.14
C LYS A 45 33.97 -1.83 -2.21
N GLY A 46 34.02 -1.43 -3.49
CA GLY A 46 34.72 -2.15 -4.57
C GLY A 46 36.23 -2.42 -4.33
N GLU A 47 36.71 -2.29 -3.09
CA GLU A 47 38.03 -2.65 -2.60
C GLU A 47 38.40 -4.11 -2.90
N LEU A 48 37.43 -5.03 -3.03
CA LEU A 48 37.68 -6.42 -3.37
C LEU A 48 38.26 -6.60 -4.78
N GLU A 49 37.80 -5.82 -5.76
CA GLU A 49 38.35 -5.82 -7.13
C GLU A 49 39.76 -5.22 -7.20
N VAL A 50 40.01 -4.17 -6.41
CA VAL A 50 41.35 -3.55 -6.33
C VAL A 50 42.33 -4.47 -5.61
N LEU A 51 41.89 -5.18 -4.58
CA LEU A 51 42.68 -6.16 -3.85
C LEU A 51 42.94 -7.41 -4.72
N LEU A 52 41.93 -7.88 -5.48
CA LEU A 52 42.03 -8.92 -6.50
C LEU A 52 43.12 -8.56 -7.51
N PHE A 53 43.05 -7.37 -8.09
CA PHE A 53 44.03 -6.88 -9.05
C PHE A 53 45.43 -6.80 -8.43
N THR A 54 45.54 -6.32 -7.20
CA THR A 54 46.81 -6.18 -6.47
C THR A 54 47.44 -7.54 -6.15
N ILE A 55 46.66 -8.50 -5.67
CA ILE A 55 47.14 -9.85 -5.31
C ILE A 55 47.50 -10.64 -6.57
N GLN A 56 46.67 -10.63 -7.61
CA GLN A 56 46.98 -11.28 -8.88
C GLN A 56 48.25 -10.71 -9.52
N SER A 57 48.42 -9.38 -9.49
CA SER A 57 49.64 -8.73 -9.99
C SER A 57 50.88 -9.14 -9.21
N ARG A 58 50.79 -9.25 -7.87
CA ARG A 58 51.89 -9.72 -7.00
C ARG A 58 52.20 -11.20 -7.16
N MET A 59 51.20 -12.06 -7.36
CA MET A 59 51.39 -13.49 -7.61
C MET A 59 52.08 -13.75 -8.96
N ARG A 60 51.68 -13.02 -10.02
CA ARG A 60 52.36 -13.08 -11.32
C ARG A 60 53.81 -12.60 -11.24
N ALA A 61 54.09 -11.60 -10.40
CA ALA A 61 55.45 -11.11 -10.17
C ALA A 61 56.33 -12.09 -9.38
N ASN A 62 55.74 -12.96 -8.54
CA ASN A 62 56.47 -13.87 -7.64
C ASN A 62 56.72 -15.28 -8.23
N ASN A 63 56.45 -15.47 -9.52
CA ASN A 63 56.56 -16.73 -10.28
C ASN A 63 58.01 -17.26 -10.48
N GLN A 64 58.97 -16.94 -9.60
CA GLN A 64 60.39 -17.26 -9.84
C GLN A 64 61.03 -18.37 -9.00
N ARG A 65 60.37 -19.00 -8.01
CA ARG A 65 60.91 -20.25 -7.41
C ARG A 65 59.82 -21.24 -6.98
N PRO A 66 59.93 -22.55 -7.31
CA PRO A 66 59.04 -23.58 -6.78
C PRO A 66 59.31 -23.75 -5.28
N TYR A 67 58.49 -23.11 -4.46
CA TYR A 67 58.41 -23.37 -3.03
C TYR A 67 57.09 -24.09 -2.76
N LEU A 68 57.14 -25.19 -2.01
CA LEU A 68 55.99 -25.97 -1.56
C LEU A 68 55.69 -25.58 -0.10
N PRO A 69 54.65 -24.76 0.15
CA PRO A 69 54.22 -24.39 1.50
C PRO A 69 53.60 -25.60 2.25
N ARG A 70 53.46 -25.49 3.57
CA ARG A 70 52.75 -26.48 4.42
C ARG A 70 51.27 -26.64 4.02
N GLU A 71 50.67 -27.78 4.37
CA GLU A 71 49.24 -28.08 4.14
C GLU A 71 48.32 -26.93 4.59
N GLY A 72 47.33 -26.58 3.76
CA GLY A 72 46.38 -25.49 4.02
C GLY A 72 46.82 -24.10 3.55
N LYS A 73 48.05 -23.95 3.06
CA LYS A 73 48.60 -22.71 2.46
C LYS A 73 49.03 -22.91 1.01
N LEU A 74 48.53 -23.96 0.36
CA LEU A 74 48.79 -24.17 -1.05
C LEU A 74 48.11 -23.08 -1.87
N ILE A 75 48.64 -22.79 -3.06
CA ILE A 75 48.00 -21.85 -3.99
C ILE A 75 46.55 -22.26 -4.28
N SER A 76 46.26 -23.57 -4.32
CA SER A 76 44.90 -24.11 -4.44
C SER A 76 43.98 -23.75 -3.27
N ASP A 77 44.50 -23.70 -2.03
CA ASP A 77 43.71 -23.32 -0.86
C ASP A 77 43.37 -21.82 -0.89
N ILE A 78 44.31 -20.99 -1.31
CA ILE A 78 44.10 -19.55 -1.51
C ILE A 78 43.07 -19.31 -2.61
N ASN A 79 43.18 -20.00 -3.75
CA ASN A 79 42.21 -19.89 -4.84
C ASN A 79 40.80 -20.31 -4.38
N ARG A 80 40.67 -21.43 -3.64
CA ARG A 80 39.37 -21.86 -3.11
C ARG A 80 38.80 -20.87 -2.08
N ALA A 81 39.63 -20.33 -1.19
CA ALA A 81 39.19 -19.32 -0.23
C ALA A 81 38.72 -18.05 -0.96
N TRP A 82 39.37 -17.70 -2.06
CA TRP A 82 39.02 -16.59 -2.91
C TRP A 82 37.68 -16.80 -3.65
N GLU A 83 37.47 -17.95 -4.28
CA GLU A 83 36.19 -18.31 -4.92
C GLU A 83 35.01 -18.25 -3.92
N ASN A 84 35.24 -18.69 -2.68
CA ASN A 84 34.25 -18.59 -1.61
C ASN A 84 33.95 -17.13 -1.21
N LEU A 85 34.94 -16.24 -1.27
CA LEU A 85 34.77 -14.81 -0.99
C LEU A 85 33.92 -14.15 -2.07
N GLU A 86 34.24 -14.36 -3.36
CA GLU A 86 33.46 -13.85 -4.49
C GLU A 86 32.01 -14.33 -4.43
N LYS A 87 31.81 -15.60 -4.07
CA LYS A 87 30.47 -16.15 -3.85
C LYS A 87 29.73 -15.45 -2.70
N ALA A 88 30.39 -15.26 -1.55
CA ALA A 88 29.78 -14.59 -0.40
C ALA A 88 29.45 -13.10 -0.69
N GLU A 89 30.31 -12.43 -1.46
CA GLU A 89 30.10 -11.06 -1.94
C GLU A 89 28.87 -10.98 -2.83
N HIS A 90 28.78 -11.85 -3.83
CA HIS A 90 27.61 -11.91 -4.72
C HIS A 90 26.32 -12.22 -3.96
N GLU A 91 26.34 -13.19 -3.04
CA GLU A 91 25.18 -13.51 -2.20
C GLU A 91 24.75 -12.34 -1.29
N ARG A 92 25.70 -11.56 -0.76
CA ARG A 92 25.41 -10.36 0.02
C ARG A 92 24.77 -9.27 -0.83
N GLU A 93 25.27 -9.05 -2.04
CA GLU A 93 24.69 -8.09 -2.99
C GLU A 93 23.24 -8.46 -3.33
N LEU A 94 22.99 -9.74 -3.66
CA LEU A 94 21.65 -10.24 -3.95
C LEU A 94 20.71 -10.05 -2.77
N ALA A 95 21.14 -10.41 -1.56
CA ALA A 95 20.31 -10.29 -0.37
C ALA A 95 19.95 -8.82 -0.05
N LEU A 96 20.89 -7.88 -0.25
CA LEU A 96 20.62 -6.45 -0.12
C LEU A 96 19.60 -5.95 -1.17
N LYS A 97 19.72 -6.39 -2.42
CA LYS A 97 18.78 -6.03 -3.50
C LYS A 97 17.38 -6.60 -3.25
N GLU A 98 17.29 -7.86 -2.81
CA GLU A 98 16.02 -8.50 -2.48
C GLU A 98 15.32 -7.78 -1.34
N GLU A 99 16.05 -7.43 -0.29
CA GLU A 99 15.51 -6.68 0.84
C GLU A 99 15.06 -5.26 0.45
N LEU A 100 15.84 -4.57 -0.40
CA LEU A 100 15.48 -3.27 -0.94
C LEU A 100 14.15 -3.34 -1.71
N ILE A 101 14.05 -4.27 -2.66
CA ILE A 101 12.83 -4.49 -3.46
C ILE A 101 11.64 -4.82 -2.56
N ARG A 102 11.86 -5.63 -1.51
CA ARG A 102 10.81 -5.98 -0.54
C ARG A 102 10.28 -4.74 0.17
N GLN A 103 11.16 -3.91 0.74
CA GLN A 103 10.77 -2.68 1.43
C GLN A 103 10.10 -1.68 0.47
N GLU A 104 10.64 -1.46 -0.73
CA GLU A 104 10.03 -0.59 -1.75
C GLU A 104 8.62 -1.05 -2.15
N LYS A 105 8.40 -2.36 -2.29
CA LYS A 105 7.08 -2.91 -2.59
C LYS A 105 6.09 -2.61 -1.46
N LEU A 106 6.52 -2.68 -0.21
CA LEU A 106 5.68 -2.34 0.94
C LEU A 106 5.35 -0.84 0.98
N GLU A 107 6.32 0.04 0.69
CA GLU A 107 6.08 1.48 0.53
C GLU A 107 5.07 1.78 -0.57
N GLN A 108 5.22 1.14 -1.74
CA GLN A 108 4.30 1.34 -2.85
C GLN A 108 2.87 0.89 -2.49
N LEU A 109 2.72 -0.18 -1.71
CA LEU A 109 1.42 -0.63 -1.24
C LEU A 109 0.82 0.35 -0.23
N ALA A 110 1.61 0.88 0.71
CA ALA A 110 1.17 1.91 1.64
C ALA A 110 0.75 3.20 0.91
N ALA A 111 1.54 3.67 -0.05
CA ALA A 111 1.20 4.84 -0.88
C ALA A 111 -0.03 4.60 -1.77
N ARG A 112 -0.29 3.36 -2.21
CA ARG A 112 -1.53 3.01 -2.92
C ARG A 112 -2.74 3.07 -1.99
N PHE A 113 -2.60 2.61 -0.74
CA PHE A 113 -3.65 2.76 0.27
C PHE A 113 -3.93 4.24 0.53
N ASP A 114 -2.91 5.05 0.81
CA ASP A 114 -3.03 6.49 1.09
C ASP A 114 -3.81 7.23 -0.01
N ARG A 115 -3.40 7.05 -1.28
CA ARG A 115 -4.10 7.64 -2.43
C ARG A 115 -5.55 7.17 -2.54
N LYS A 116 -5.79 5.87 -2.38
CA LYS A 116 -7.15 5.33 -2.48
C LYS A 116 -8.03 5.87 -1.35
N ALA A 117 -7.55 5.89 -0.12
CA ALA A 117 -8.26 6.40 1.04
C ALA A 117 -8.59 7.89 0.85
N GLY A 118 -7.61 8.71 0.44
CA GLY A 118 -7.82 10.14 0.16
C GLY A 118 -8.91 10.40 -0.88
N MET A 119 -8.94 9.63 -1.97
CA MET A 119 -10.04 9.74 -2.95
C MET A 119 -11.42 9.46 -2.35
N ARG A 120 -11.53 8.52 -1.39
CA ARG A 120 -12.81 8.19 -0.75
C ARG A 120 -13.17 9.25 0.27
N GLU A 121 -12.21 9.76 1.02
CA GLU A 121 -12.42 10.86 1.96
C GLU A 121 -12.98 12.10 1.27
N THR A 122 -12.40 12.50 0.14
CA THR A 122 -12.90 13.63 -0.66
C THR A 122 -14.31 13.36 -1.16
N TRP A 123 -14.54 12.22 -1.82
CA TRP A 123 -15.85 11.90 -2.37
C TRP A 123 -16.94 11.82 -1.29
N LEU A 124 -16.64 11.19 -0.14
CA LEU A 124 -17.55 11.09 0.99
C LEU A 124 -17.92 12.48 1.50
N SER A 125 -16.93 13.35 1.75
CA SER A 125 -17.19 14.71 2.23
C SER A 125 -17.99 15.57 1.25
N GLU A 126 -17.69 15.48 -0.04
CA GLU A 126 -18.44 16.18 -1.07
C GLU A 126 -19.91 15.72 -1.13
N ASN A 127 -20.15 14.42 -1.07
CA ASN A 127 -21.50 13.86 -1.12
C ASN A 127 -22.27 14.12 0.17
N GLN A 128 -21.65 14.03 1.34
CA GLN A 128 -22.28 14.43 2.60
C GLN A 128 -22.79 15.88 2.51
N ARG A 129 -21.99 16.79 1.95
CA ARG A 129 -22.39 18.18 1.73
C ARG A 129 -23.55 18.29 0.75
N LEU A 130 -23.52 17.57 -0.37
CA LEU A 130 -24.57 17.61 -1.40
C LEU A 130 -25.89 17.00 -0.92
N VAL A 131 -25.85 15.89 -0.20
CA VAL A 131 -27.06 15.23 0.34
C VAL A 131 -27.72 16.05 1.44
N SER A 132 -26.92 16.82 2.18
CA SER A 132 -27.41 17.77 3.18
C SER A 132 -28.10 19.00 2.58
N GLN A 133 -27.91 19.29 1.29
CA GLN A 133 -28.54 20.42 0.62
C GLN A 133 -29.96 20.06 0.13
N ASP A 134 -30.93 20.85 0.56
CA ASP A 134 -32.34 20.66 0.23
C ASP A 134 -32.68 21.22 -1.15
N ASN A 135 -32.69 20.34 -2.17
CA ASN A 135 -33.14 20.66 -3.52
C ASN A 135 -34.44 19.88 -3.79
N PHE A 136 -35.59 20.54 -3.70
CA PHE A 136 -36.90 19.93 -3.94
C PHE A 136 -37.41 20.24 -5.36
N GLY A 137 -37.70 19.20 -6.13
CA GLY A 137 -38.46 19.21 -7.38
C GLY A 137 -39.17 17.87 -7.53
N THR A 138 -40.41 17.85 -8.02
CA THR A 138 -41.38 16.78 -7.69
C THR A 138 -41.16 15.41 -8.35
N ASP A 139 -40.33 15.29 -9.41
CA ASP A 139 -39.99 13.99 -10.01
C ASP A 139 -38.49 13.79 -10.27
N LEU A 140 -37.80 14.83 -10.74
CA LEU A 140 -36.37 14.74 -11.02
C LEU A 140 -35.56 14.41 -9.75
N ALA A 141 -35.96 14.95 -8.59
CA ALA A 141 -35.25 14.72 -7.33
C ALA A 141 -35.31 13.25 -6.87
N SER A 142 -36.38 12.52 -7.21
CA SER A 142 -36.53 11.09 -6.86
C SER A 142 -35.63 10.21 -7.72
N VAL A 143 -35.52 10.52 -9.03
CA VAL A 143 -34.61 9.80 -9.94
C VAL A 143 -33.15 10.08 -9.58
N GLU A 144 -32.80 11.34 -9.30
CA GLU A 144 -31.46 11.72 -8.84
C GLU A 144 -31.11 11.01 -7.52
N HIS A 145 -32.06 10.87 -6.61
CA HIS A 145 -31.84 10.16 -5.36
C HIS A 145 -31.57 8.66 -5.55
N ALA A 146 -32.29 7.98 -6.46
CA ALA A 146 -32.04 6.58 -6.75
C ALA A 146 -30.63 6.34 -7.35
N LEU A 147 -30.17 7.24 -8.23
CA LEU A 147 -28.80 7.20 -8.76
C LEU A 147 -27.76 7.40 -7.66
N LEU A 148 -28.00 8.36 -6.77
CA LEU A 148 -27.15 8.59 -5.60
C LEU A 148 -27.08 7.37 -4.68
N GLU A 149 -28.21 6.69 -4.39
CA GLU A 149 -28.21 5.47 -3.57
C GLU A 149 -27.33 4.37 -4.20
N SER A 150 -27.37 4.22 -5.53
CA SER A 150 -26.49 3.30 -6.25
C SER A 150 -25.01 3.66 -6.07
N ASP A 151 -24.66 4.94 -6.21
CA ASP A 151 -23.28 5.41 -6.04
C ASP A 151 -22.79 5.23 -4.60
N ILE A 152 -23.63 5.49 -3.59
CA ILE A 152 -23.32 5.28 -2.18
C ILE A 152 -23.00 3.80 -1.92
N ASN A 153 -23.78 2.87 -2.46
CA ASN A 153 -23.51 1.43 -2.31
C ASN A 153 -22.16 1.03 -2.92
N ILE A 154 -21.85 1.51 -4.13
CA ILE A 154 -20.57 1.27 -4.80
C ILE A 154 -19.41 1.82 -3.95
N VAL A 155 -19.55 3.00 -3.36
CA VAL A 155 -18.53 3.58 -2.48
C VAL A 155 -18.40 2.77 -1.20
N GLY A 156 -19.48 2.26 -0.62
CA GLY A 156 -19.45 1.37 0.54
C GLY A 156 -18.54 0.15 0.31
N ASP A 157 -18.69 -0.52 -0.83
CA ASP A 157 -17.84 -1.65 -1.19
C ASP A 157 -16.38 -1.24 -1.41
N ARG A 158 -16.14 -0.06 -2.00
CA ARG A 158 -14.80 0.49 -2.17
C ARG A 158 -14.14 0.84 -0.84
N VAL A 159 -14.87 1.40 0.13
CA VAL A 159 -14.38 1.69 1.49
C VAL A 159 -14.00 0.39 2.19
N LYS A 160 -14.88 -0.62 2.16
CA LYS A 160 -14.58 -1.96 2.71
C LYS A 160 -13.32 -2.57 2.08
N ASN A 161 -13.19 -2.49 0.75
CA ASN A 161 -12.02 -3.02 0.05
C ASN A 161 -10.71 -2.30 0.42
N VAL A 162 -10.75 -0.98 0.54
CA VAL A 162 -9.60 -0.16 0.94
C VAL A 162 -9.18 -0.52 2.37
N ASN A 163 -10.14 -0.59 3.30
CA ASN A 163 -9.87 -0.96 4.69
C ASN A 163 -9.35 -2.40 4.82
N GLY A 164 -9.92 -3.37 4.11
CA GLY A 164 -9.43 -4.75 4.12
C GLY A 164 -8.01 -4.89 3.55
N GLN A 165 -7.63 -4.07 2.57
CA GLN A 165 -6.25 -4.00 2.07
C GLN A 165 -5.29 -3.36 3.08
N ALA A 166 -5.81 -2.46 3.91
CA ALA A 166 -5.04 -1.69 4.89
C ALA A 166 -4.79 -2.44 6.19
N GLU A 167 -5.66 -3.39 6.54
CA GLU A 167 -5.61 -4.15 7.80
C GLU A 167 -4.25 -4.78 8.08
N LYS A 168 -3.57 -5.31 7.06
CA LYS A 168 -2.21 -5.88 7.25
C LYS A 168 -1.19 -4.87 7.79
N PHE A 169 -1.36 -3.57 7.52
CA PHE A 169 -0.44 -2.53 8.00
C PHE A 169 -0.67 -2.18 9.48
N THR A 170 -1.75 -2.67 10.11
CA THR A 170 -1.98 -2.50 11.55
C THR A 170 -1.20 -3.52 12.39
N SER A 171 -0.65 -4.55 11.75
CA SER A 171 0.12 -5.60 12.40
C SER A 171 1.35 -5.05 13.15
N PRO A 172 1.58 -5.46 14.41
CA PRO A 172 2.75 -5.03 15.17
C PRO A 172 4.07 -5.56 14.58
N ASN A 173 4.02 -6.62 13.77
CA ASN A 173 5.17 -7.20 13.07
C ASN A 173 5.26 -6.74 11.61
N GLY A 174 4.52 -5.70 11.23
CA GLY A 174 4.47 -5.23 9.83
C GLY A 174 3.57 -6.11 8.94
N PRO A 175 3.32 -5.66 7.70
CA PRO A 175 2.34 -6.25 6.78
C PRO A 175 2.75 -7.60 6.18
N ASP A 176 4.03 -7.97 6.27
CA ASP A 176 4.56 -9.26 5.83
C ASP A 176 5.26 -10.04 6.96
N GLY A 177 5.16 -9.56 8.20
CA GLY A 177 5.76 -10.20 9.38
C GLY A 177 7.26 -9.93 9.57
N SER A 178 7.89 -9.11 8.71
CA SER A 178 9.33 -8.83 8.79
C SER A 178 9.72 -7.88 9.93
N GLY A 179 8.74 -7.27 10.60
CA GLY A 179 8.93 -6.13 11.50
C GLY A 179 8.97 -4.76 10.79
N TYR A 180 9.02 -4.72 9.46
CA TYR A 180 9.07 -3.46 8.70
C TYR A 180 7.72 -2.78 8.63
N LYS A 181 7.70 -1.48 8.92
CA LYS A 181 6.47 -0.68 8.96
C LYS A 181 6.64 0.56 8.07
N PRO A 182 6.11 0.54 6.84
CA PRO A 182 6.18 1.70 5.95
C PRO A 182 5.29 2.86 6.43
N VAL A 183 4.32 2.56 7.29
CA VAL A 183 3.39 3.53 7.89
C VAL A 183 3.13 3.12 9.33
N GLU A 184 2.92 4.10 10.21
CA GLU A 184 2.56 3.85 11.60
C GLU A 184 1.19 3.16 11.69
N PRO A 185 1.09 1.99 12.37
CA PRO A 185 -0.15 1.23 12.51
C PRO A 185 -1.34 2.05 13.01
N SER A 186 -1.13 2.92 13.99
CA SER A 186 -2.18 3.75 14.58
C SER A 186 -2.78 4.75 13.59
N LEU A 187 -1.97 5.31 12.68
CA LEU A 187 -2.45 6.21 11.64
C LEU A 187 -3.33 5.47 10.62
N VAL A 188 -2.98 4.22 10.32
CA VAL A 188 -3.80 3.36 9.44
C VAL A 188 -5.15 3.05 10.10
N GLU A 189 -5.14 2.64 11.37
CA GLU A 189 -6.35 2.36 12.14
C GLU A 189 -7.27 3.58 12.24
N GLU A 190 -6.71 4.74 12.59
CA GLU A 190 -7.44 6.00 12.68
C GLU A 190 -8.11 6.34 11.33
N ARG A 191 -7.36 6.21 10.24
CA ARG A 191 -7.89 6.52 8.92
C ARG A 191 -8.96 5.54 8.45
N MET A 192 -8.76 4.25 8.71
CA MET A 192 -9.77 3.22 8.43
C MET A 192 -11.07 3.54 9.17
N LYS A 193 -10.98 3.97 10.43
CA LYS A 193 -12.13 4.40 11.23
C LYS A 193 -12.82 5.63 10.63
N ILE A 194 -12.07 6.67 10.27
CA ILE A 194 -12.62 7.88 9.63
C ILE A 194 -13.43 7.53 8.37
N LEU A 195 -12.92 6.63 7.52
CA LEU A 195 -13.63 6.20 6.32
C LEU A 195 -14.96 5.50 6.64
N VAL A 196 -14.98 4.65 7.66
CA VAL A 196 -16.20 3.94 8.11
C VAL A 196 -17.20 4.93 8.69
N ASP A 197 -16.75 5.82 9.57
CA ASP A 197 -17.61 6.79 10.24
C ASP A 197 -18.25 7.76 9.23
N ARG A 198 -17.47 8.27 8.26
CA ARG A 198 -17.99 9.14 7.19
C ARG A 198 -18.97 8.41 6.27
N TYR A 199 -18.70 7.16 5.93
CA TYR A 199 -19.63 6.36 5.14
C TYR A 199 -20.95 6.13 5.88
N ALA A 200 -20.91 5.81 7.17
CA ALA A 200 -22.10 5.64 7.99
C ALA A 200 -22.93 6.94 8.10
N GLU A 201 -22.26 8.09 8.27
CA GLU A 201 -22.91 9.39 8.26
C GLU A 201 -23.60 9.68 6.91
N LEU A 202 -22.92 9.42 5.79
CA LEU A 202 -23.52 9.61 4.47
C LEU A 202 -24.76 8.72 4.26
N GLN A 203 -24.71 7.47 4.73
CA GLN A 203 -25.86 6.57 4.67
C GLN A 203 -27.05 7.14 5.45
N ALA A 204 -26.82 7.62 6.67
CA ALA A 204 -27.86 8.24 7.49
C ALA A 204 -28.47 9.49 6.82
N LEU A 205 -27.64 10.34 6.20
CA LEU A 205 -28.11 11.51 5.45
C LEU A 205 -28.96 11.10 4.23
N SER A 206 -28.55 10.04 3.53
CA SER A 206 -29.29 9.50 2.38
C SER A 206 -30.66 8.96 2.81
N ASP A 207 -30.70 8.17 3.88
CA ASP A 207 -31.94 7.60 4.42
C ASP A 207 -32.92 8.70 4.87
N GLU A 208 -32.43 9.76 5.50
CA GLU A 208 -33.26 10.90 5.89
C GLU A 208 -33.77 11.68 4.66
N ARG A 209 -32.94 11.86 3.61
CA ARG A 209 -33.39 12.44 2.34
C ARG A 209 -34.49 11.59 1.70
N LYS A 210 -34.34 10.27 1.68
CA LYS A 210 -35.35 9.33 1.17
C LYS A 210 -36.69 9.50 1.89
N ARG A 211 -36.66 9.52 3.22
CA ARG A 211 -37.84 9.70 4.06
C ARG A 211 -38.55 11.02 3.75
N ARG A 212 -37.79 12.10 3.57
CA ARG A 212 -38.34 13.42 3.21
C ARG A 212 -38.97 13.43 1.81
N LEU A 213 -38.32 12.83 0.81
CA LEU A 213 -38.88 12.70 -0.54
C LEU A 213 -40.18 11.88 -0.55
N GLU A 214 -40.21 10.76 0.17
CA GLU A 214 -41.41 9.93 0.30
C GLU A 214 -42.56 10.67 0.99
N ASN A 215 -42.28 11.45 2.04
CA ASN A 215 -43.28 12.31 2.68
C ASN A 215 -43.81 13.39 1.71
N ASN A 216 -42.92 14.03 0.93
CA ASN A 216 -43.33 15.03 -0.06
C ASN A 216 -44.20 14.41 -1.17
N ARG A 217 -43.81 13.23 -1.68
CA ARG A 217 -44.59 12.47 -2.66
C ARG A 217 -45.99 12.15 -2.14
N ARG A 218 -46.11 11.68 -0.90
CA ARG A 218 -47.41 11.42 -0.25
C ARG A 218 -48.25 12.68 -0.12
N LEU A 219 -47.64 13.81 0.23
CA LEU A 219 -48.33 15.09 0.31
C LEU A 219 -48.83 15.54 -1.07
N CYS A 220 -48.01 15.44 -2.11
CA CYS A 220 -48.42 15.74 -3.49
C CYS A 220 -49.57 14.84 -3.95
N GLN A 221 -49.50 13.53 -3.66
CA GLN A 221 -50.59 12.60 -3.98
C GLN A 221 -51.88 13.00 -3.26
N PHE A 222 -51.81 13.30 -1.96
CA PHE A 222 -52.95 13.75 -1.19
C PHE A 222 -53.62 15.00 -1.79
N TRP A 223 -52.82 16.01 -2.16
CA TRP A 223 -53.36 17.22 -2.79
C TRP A 223 -53.96 16.95 -4.17
N TRP A 224 -53.38 16.03 -4.94
CA TRP A 224 -53.92 15.61 -6.23
C TRP A 224 -55.27 14.89 -6.05
N ASP A 225 -55.36 13.95 -5.11
CA ASP A 225 -56.60 13.23 -4.78
C ASP A 225 -57.71 14.19 -4.32
N VAL A 226 -57.37 15.18 -3.48
CA VAL A 226 -58.32 16.22 -3.04
C VAL A 226 -58.83 17.04 -4.22
N ALA A 227 -57.95 17.48 -5.12
CA ALA A 227 -58.34 18.25 -6.30
C ALA A 227 -59.24 17.44 -7.25
N GLU A 228 -58.95 16.15 -7.44
CA GLU A 228 -59.77 15.24 -8.23
C GLU A 228 -61.16 15.05 -7.61
N LEU A 229 -61.24 14.85 -6.29
CA LEU A 229 -62.51 14.73 -5.57
C LEU A 229 -63.35 16.01 -5.67
N GLU A 230 -62.74 17.18 -5.51
CA GLU A 230 -63.42 18.47 -5.68
C GLU A 230 -63.99 18.64 -7.10
N GLN A 231 -63.24 18.21 -8.12
CA GLN A 231 -63.72 18.24 -9.49
C GLN A 231 -64.92 17.32 -9.69
N ASN A 232 -64.81 16.06 -9.24
CA ASN A 232 -65.89 15.06 -9.35
C ASN A 232 -67.18 15.50 -8.63
N LEU A 233 -67.06 16.17 -7.49
CA LEU A 233 -68.19 16.73 -6.74
C LEU A 233 -68.90 17.82 -7.56
N LYS A 234 -68.15 18.77 -8.13
CA LYS A 234 -68.70 19.84 -8.98
C LYS A 234 -69.43 19.29 -10.19
N GLU A 235 -68.87 18.27 -10.85
CA GLU A 235 -69.50 17.61 -12.00
C GLU A 235 -70.82 16.93 -11.59
N SER A 236 -70.83 16.25 -10.45
CA SER A 236 -72.03 15.57 -9.92
C SER A 236 -73.15 16.56 -9.56
N GLU A 237 -72.80 17.71 -8.97
CA GLU A 237 -73.75 18.78 -8.68
C GLU A 237 -74.33 19.39 -9.96
N GLN A 238 -73.50 19.63 -10.98
CA GLN A 238 -73.97 20.12 -12.28
C GLN A 238 -74.94 19.15 -12.95
N VAL A 239 -74.64 17.85 -12.95
CA VAL A 239 -75.54 16.82 -13.49
C VAL A 239 -76.86 16.77 -12.72
N ARG A 240 -76.81 16.89 -11.39
CA ARG A 240 -78.02 16.92 -10.55
C ARG A 240 -78.89 18.15 -10.82
N LEU A 241 -78.29 19.32 -10.95
CA LEU A 241 -78.99 20.56 -11.29
C LEU A 241 -79.59 20.49 -12.70
N PHE A 242 -78.86 19.93 -13.67
CA PHE A 242 -79.37 19.67 -15.00
C PHE A 242 -80.59 18.75 -14.96
N ASN A 243 -80.49 17.57 -14.34
CA ASN A 243 -81.60 16.61 -14.27
C ASN A 243 -82.83 17.16 -13.53
N SER A 244 -82.65 18.01 -12.51
CA SER A 244 -83.75 18.68 -11.80
C SER A 244 -84.45 19.77 -12.62
N HIS A 245 -83.88 20.21 -13.74
CA HIS A 245 -84.50 21.19 -14.64
C HIS A 245 -85.28 20.56 -15.80
N TYR A 246 -85.06 19.26 -16.07
CA TYR A 246 -85.69 18.52 -17.16
C TYR A 246 -86.75 17.50 -16.70
N PHE A 247 -87.04 17.43 -15.40
CA PHE A 247 -88.15 16.70 -14.78
C PHE A 247 -88.93 17.63 -13.85
#